data_AF-A0A382LUT5-F1
#
_entry.id   AF-A0A382LUT5-F1
#
_cell.length_a   1.000
_cell.length_b   1.000
_cell.length_c   1.000
_cell.angle_alpha   90.00
_cell.angle_beta   90.00
_cell.angle_gamma   90.00
#
_symmetry.space_group_name_H-M   'P 1'
#
loop_
_entity.id
_entity.type
_entity.pdbx_description
1 polymer ?
#
loop_
_entity_poly.entity_id
_entity_poly.type
_entity_poly.pdbx_seq_one_letter_code
_entity_poly.pdbx_strand_id
1 'polypeptide(L)'
;MKANSNFSSSEIRKTIETKWQEYLSRYGNLFASDSLNGSSPPSVFVGSYGYPKVGIGPMVPPIHGDTTLLDSPERWLGKNLEEIVNFRLNLVRGIQKMSVQDPQGRFIESLHEVAMSSRPIESDLQFLKTTVPITTIDGESAPFGPVGEIKSAKFSSTRSEKSIERVYYDHDLRAQDAVLSLYNRGIEISKIQKCFSVGMLGKKRKLVPTKWSITATDDIISKSLVSQILDFGLIDSCRVFSHDHLGNMFSVILFPHRWVYEMQEAWHDGNSIGFGSDSEDAKGIDHPPAIAGAYFAAKLGVAEYLAEKK
;
A
#
# COMPACT_ATOMS: atom_id res chain seq x y z
N MET A 1 -9.44 33.51 0.75
CA MET A 1 -10.62 32.92 1.43
C MET A 1 -10.35 31.44 1.63
N LYS A 2 -9.95 31.03 2.84
CA LYS A 2 -9.78 29.62 3.20
C LYS A 2 -11.17 29.06 3.53
N ALA A 3 -11.65 28.10 2.76
CA ALA A 3 -12.83 27.35 3.14
C ALA A 3 -12.45 26.43 4.30
N ASN A 4 -12.86 26.80 5.52
CA ASN A 4 -12.80 25.92 6.68
C ASN A 4 -13.83 24.81 6.49
N SER A 5 -13.41 23.64 6.01
CA SER A 5 -14.16 22.39 6.18
C SER A 5 -13.64 21.67 7.41
N ASN A 6 -13.92 22.23 8.60
CA ASN A 6 -13.69 21.53 9.87
C ASN A 6 -14.82 20.53 10.08
N PHE A 7 -14.83 19.45 9.30
CA PHE A 7 -15.48 18.23 9.75
C PHE A 7 -14.56 17.57 10.77
N SER A 8 -15.11 17.21 11.93
CA SER A 8 -14.41 16.39 12.90
C SER A 8 -14.04 15.06 12.23
N SER A 9 -12.79 14.62 12.37
CA SER A 9 -12.31 13.29 11.97
C SER A 9 -13.22 12.13 12.41
N SER A 10 -13.94 12.26 13.53
CA SER A 10 -14.96 11.30 13.97
C SER A 10 -16.20 11.30 13.08
N GLU A 11 -16.62 12.46 12.57
CA GLU A 11 -17.70 12.59 11.58
C GLU A 11 -17.27 12.00 10.24
N ILE A 12 -16.01 12.20 9.87
CA ILE A 12 -15.40 11.62 8.69
C ILE A 12 -15.44 10.07 8.76
N ARG A 13 -15.04 9.47 9.88
CA ARG A 13 -15.13 8.00 10.10
C ARG A 13 -16.57 7.49 10.11
N LYS A 14 -17.47 8.18 10.81
CA LYS A 14 -18.90 7.83 10.81
C LYS A 14 -19.51 7.92 9.41
N THR A 15 -19.06 8.88 8.61
CA THR A 15 -19.46 9.02 7.20
C THR A 15 -18.94 7.86 6.37
N ILE A 16 -17.68 7.42 6.57
CA ILE A 16 -17.15 6.20 5.94
C ILE A 16 -18.00 4.99 6.30
N GLU A 17 -18.27 4.77 7.58
CA GLU A 17 -19.08 3.64 8.04
C GLU A 17 -20.50 3.68 7.47
N THR A 18 -21.10 4.87 7.40
CA THR A 18 -22.45 5.03 6.84
C THR A 18 -22.43 4.70 5.34
N LYS A 19 -21.48 5.25 4.59
CA LYS A 19 -21.29 4.95 3.18
C LYS A 19 -20.95 3.48 2.92
N TRP A 20 -20.18 2.88 3.81
CA TRP A 20 -19.87 1.47 3.81
C TRP A 20 -21.16 0.64 3.93
N GLN A 21 -22.00 0.95 4.92
CA GLN A 21 -23.28 0.27 5.10
C GLN A 21 -24.25 0.50 3.92
N GLU A 22 -24.29 1.72 3.38
CA GLU A 22 -25.07 2.05 2.19
C GLU A 22 -24.58 1.28 0.95
N TYR A 23 -23.27 1.20 0.74
CA TYR A 23 -22.67 0.45 -0.36
C TYR A 23 -22.97 -1.04 -0.22
N LEU A 24 -22.76 -1.62 0.97
CA LEU A 24 -23.12 -3.00 1.25
C LEU A 24 -24.62 -3.27 1.13
N SER A 25 -25.48 -2.31 1.47
CA SER A 25 -26.93 -2.44 1.32
C SER A 25 -27.36 -2.38 -0.15
N ARG A 26 -26.79 -1.44 -0.92
CA ARG A 26 -27.15 -1.17 -2.31
C ARG A 26 -26.57 -2.20 -3.28
N TYR A 27 -25.34 -2.65 -3.01
CA TYR A 27 -24.58 -3.57 -3.86
C TYR A 27 -24.38 -4.94 -3.19
N GLY A 28 -24.93 -5.18 -1.99
CA GLY A 28 -24.83 -6.47 -1.30
C GLY A 28 -25.27 -7.65 -2.14
N ASN A 29 -26.26 -7.47 -3.02
CA ASN A 29 -26.69 -8.49 -3.97
C ASN A 29 -25.69 -8.72 -5.12
N LEU A 30 -24.89 -7.71 -5.51
CA LEU A 30 -23.79 -7.87 -6.47
C LEU A 30 -22.58 -8.59 -5.87
N PHE A 31 -22.41 -8.49 -4.55
CA PHE A 31 -21.40 -9.25 -3.79
C PHE A 31 -21.92 -10.61 -3.32
N ALA A 32 -23.23 -10.83 -3.39
CA ALA A 32 -23.86 -12.12 -3.13
C ALA A 32 -23.75 -13.09 -4.33
N SER A 33 -22.65 -13.01 -5.09
CA SER A 33 -22.36 -13.86 -6.23
C SER A 33 -21.22 -14.84 -5.91
N ASP A 34 -21.26 -16.01 -6.52
CA ASP A 34 -20.16 -16.98 -6.55
C ASP A 34 -19.18 -16.71 -7.71
N SER A 35 -19.43 -15.64 -8.48
CA SER A 35 -18.59 -15.22 -9.62
C SER A 35 -18.46 -13.70 -9.69
N LEU A 36 -17.31 -13.24 -10.18
CA LEU A 36 -16.99 -11.83 -10.38
C LEU A 36 -16.18 -11.66 -11.66
N ASN A 37 -16.57 -10.70 -12.47
CA ASN A 37 -15.88 -10.32 -13.69
C ASN A 37 -15.65 -8.79 -13.71
N GLY A 38 -14.48 -8.37 -14.16
CA GLY A 38 -14.13 -6.96 -14.29
C GLY A 38 -12.65 -6.71 -14.58
N SER A 39 -12.31 -5.45 -14.85
CA SER A 39 -10.93 -5.04 -15.10
C SER A 39 -10.22 -4.81 -13.78
N SER A 40 -9.46 -5.80 -13.33
CA SER A 40 -8.58 -5.64 -12.16
C SER A 40 -7.56 -4.54 -12.45
N PRO A 41 -7.37 -3.55 -11.57
CA PRO A 41 -6.09 -2.85 -11.57
C PRO A 41 -4.98 -3.89 -11.35
N PRO A 42 -3.71 -3.61 -11.68
CA PRO A 42 -2.58 -4.49 -11.36
C PRO A 42 -2.39 -4.56 -9.84
N SER A 43 -3.31 -5.25 -9.18
CA SER A 43 -3.62 -5.16 -7.77
C SER A 43 -3.76 -6.54 -7.17
N VAL A 44 -2.90 -6.79 -6.19
CA VAL A 44 -2.74 -8.06 -5.51
C VAL A 44 -2.59 -7.78 -4.03
N PHE A 45 -2.99 -8.74 -3.19
CA PHE A 45 -2.93 -8.61 -1.76
C PHE A 45 -2.40 -9.89 -1.11
N VAL A 46 -1.60 -9.72 -0.07
CA VAL A 46 -1.12 -10.79 0.81
C VAL A 46 -1.45 -10.41 2.25
N GLY A 47 -2.33 -11.18 2.88
CA GLY A 47 -2.73 -10.97 4.27
C GLY A 47 -1.63 -11.35 5.26
N SER A 48 -1.77 -10.89 6.51
CA SER A 48 -0.93 -11.31 7.64
C SER A 48 -1.62 -12.35 8.52
N TYR A 49 -2.95 -12.45 8.47
CA TYR A 49 -3.71 -13.40 9.29
C TYR A 49 -3.38 -14.85 8.92
N GLY A 50 -3.11 -15.67 9.93
CA GLY A 50 -2.76 -17.09 9.77
C GLY A 50 -1.29 -17.37 9.45
N TYR A 51 -0.41 -16.36 9.51
CA TYR A 51 1.03 -16.52 9.25
C TYR A 51 1.64 -17.74 9.99
N PRO A 52 2.43 -18.60 9.33
CA PRO A 52 3.02 -18.45 7.99
C PRO A 52 2.13 -18.92 6.82
N LYS A 53 0.87 -19.33 7.06
CA LYS A 53 -0.10 -19.68 6.00
C LYS A 53 -1.09 -18.54 5.80
N VAL A 54 -0.82 -17.70 4.82
CA VAL A 54 -1.54 -16.44 4.60
C VAL A 54 -2.53 -16.54 3.46
N GLY A 55 -3.55 -15.68 3.48
CA GLY A 55 -4.43 -15.48 2.34
C GLY A 55 -3.77 -14.58 1.29
N ILE A 56 -3.78 -15.01 0.03
CA ILE A 56 -3.23 -14.27 -1.10
C ILE A 56 -4.21 -14.29 -2.28
N GLY A 57 -4.28 -13.20 -3.04
CA GLY A 57 -4.98 -13.17 -4.32
C GLY A 57 -5.14 -11.78 -4.93
N PRO A 58 -5.90 -11.68 -6.03
CA PRO A 58 -6.11 -10.44 -6.75
C PRO A 58 -7.18 -9.57 -6.06
N MET A 59 -7.19 -8.29 -6.41
CA MET A 59 -8.25 -7.36 -6.02
C MET A 59 -8.96 -6.86 -7.29
N VAL A 60 -10.19 -7.30 -7.49
CA VAL A 60 -10.94 -7.13 -8.76
C VAL A 60 -12.22 -6.33 -8.49
N PRO A 61 -12.51 -5.28 -9.27
CA PRO A 61 -13.77 -4.57 -9.16
C PRO A 61 -14.84 -5.14 -10.11
N PRO A 62 -16.14 -4.97 -9.81
CA PRO A 62 -17.24 -5.40 -10.69
C PRO A 62 -17.50 -4.41 -11.83
N ILE A 63 -16.44 -3.83 -12.41
CA ILE A 63 -16.50 -2.85 -13.50
C ILE A 63 -15.39 -3.11 -14.51
N HIS A 64 -15.62 -2.70 -15.77
CA HIS A 64 -14.63 -2.80 -16.84
C HIS A 64 -14.08 -1.43 -17.24
N GLY A 65 -12.89 -1.43 -17.83
CA GLY A 65 -12.22 -0.23 -18.36
C GLY A 65 -11.00 0.18 -17.55
N ASP A 66 -10.73 1.48 -17.51
CA ASP A 66 -9.59 2.01 -16.75
C ASP A 66 -9.90 2.07 -15.25
N THR A 67 -9.43 1.08 -14.52
CA THR A 67 -9.56 0.96 -13.06
C THR A 67 -8.27 1.30 -12.33
N THR A 68 -7.25 1.85 -13.00
CA THR A 68 -5.94 2.16 -12.40
C THR A 68 -6.08 3.04 -11.16
N LEU A 69 -6.99 4.03 -11.19
CA LEU A 69 -7.20 4.94 -10.06
C LEU A 69 -7.65 4.21 -8.78
N LEU A 70 -8.26 3.02 -8.87
CA LEU A 70 -8.76 2.30 -7.69
C LEU A 70 -7.66 1.79 -6.76
N ASP A 71 -6.42 1.64 -7.25
CA ASP A 71 -5.29 1.10 -6.47
C ASP A 71 -3.95 1.74 -6.85
N SER A 72 -3.96 3.07 -7.07
CA SER A 72 -2.77 3.90 -7.28
C SER A 72 -2.71 5.03 -6.23
N PRO A 73 -2.20 4.75 -5.01
CA PRO A 73 -2.08 5.74 -3.95
C PRO A 73 -1.38 7.04 -4.36
N GLU A 74 -0.38 6.94 -5.24
CA GLU A 74 0.37 8.08 -5.80
C GLU A 74 -0.55 9.08 -6.54
N ARG A 75 -1.72 8.65 -7.01
CA ARG A 75 -2.70 9.46 -7.74
C ARG A 75 -3.87 9.92 -6.87
N TRP A 76 -3.86 9.59 -5.58
CA TRP A 76 -4.93 9.99 -4.65
C TRP A 76 -4.69 11.34 -3.99
N LEU A 77 -3.55 11.99 -4.25
CA LEU A 77 -3.32 13.34 -3.74
C LEU A 77 -4.44 14.29 -4.20
N GLY A 78 -5.04 15.00 -3.25
CA GLY A 78 -6.17 15.90 -3.50
C GLY A 78 -7.55 15.22 -3.54
N LYS A 79 -7.61 13.89 -3.40
CA LYS A 79 -8.86 13.15 -3.21
C LYS A 79 -9.32 13.24 -1.77
N ASN A 80 -10.63 13.34 -1.58
CA ASN A 80 -11.21 13.30 -0.25
C ASN A 80 -11.27 11.85 0.27
N LEU A 81 -11.46 11.69 1.58
CA LEU A 81 -11.48 10.37 2.19
C LEU A 81 -12.58 9.46 1.63
N GLU A 82 -13.74 10.03 1.33
CA GLU A 82 -14.86 9.28 0.76
C GLU A 82 -14.51 8.69 -0.61
N GLU A 83 -13.82 9.44 -1.47
CA GLU A 83 -13.34 8.95 -2.77
C GLU A 83 -12.36 7.78 -2.56
N ILE A 84 -11.39 7.93 -1.66
CA ILE A 84 -10.38 6.90 -1.36
C ILE A 84 -11.04 5.64 -0.81
N VAL A 85 -11.93 5.78 0.16
CA VAL A 85 -12.70 4.67 0.73
C VAL A 85 -13.51 3.97 -0.35
N ASN A 86 -14.19 4.72 -1.23
CA ASN A 86 -14.95 4.16 -2.34
C ASN A 86 -14.03 3.40 -3.29
N PHE A 87 -12.82 3.90 -3.60
CA PHE A 87 -11.85 3.16 -4.41
C PHE A 87 -11.53 1.80 -3.82
N ARG A 88 -11.22 1.76 -2.51
CA ARG A 88 -10.88 0.51 -1.82
C ARG A 88 -12.06 -0.45 -1.68
N LEU A 89 -13.27 0.08 -1.51
CA LEU A 89 -14.50 -0.68 -1.35
C LEU A 89 -14.94 -1.40 -2.62
N ASN A 90 -14.68 -0.79 -3.78
CA ASN A 90 -15.00 -1.40 -5.06
C ASN A 90 -14.10 -2.59 -5.40
N LEU A 91 -13.02 -2.83 -4.64
CA LEU A 91 -12.08 -3.91 -4.89
C LEU A 91 -12.42 -5.16 -4.08
N VAL A 92 -13.06 -6.13 -4.73
CA VAL A 92 -13.36 -7.44 -4.15
C VAL A 92 -12.10 -8.28 -4.11
N ARG A 93 -11.85 -8.91 -2.96
CA ARG A 93 -10.66 -9.72 -2.71
C ARG A 93 -10.94 -11.19 -2.94
N GLY A 94 -10.27 -11.76 -3.93
CA GLY A 94 -10.12 -13.20 -4.02
C GLY A 94 -9.01 -13.66 -3.09
N ILE A 95 -9.26 -14.69 -2.28
CA ILE A 95 -8.25 -15.26 -1.38
C ILE A 95 -8.08 -16.76 -1.63
N GLN A 96 -6.83 -17.19 -1.73
CA GLN A 96 -6.41 -18.58 -1.59
C GLN A 96 -5.36 -18.67 -0.49
N LYS A 97 -5.44 -19.69 0.37
CA LYS A 97 -4.47 -19.88 1.46
C LYS A 97 -3.20 -20.56 0.95
N MET A 98 -2.04 -19.98 1.27
CA MET A 98 -0.74 -20.50 0.86
C MET A 98 0.33 -20.26 1.93
N SER A 99 1.34 -21.14 1.98
CA SER A 99 2.53 -20.93 2.80
C SER A 99 3.39 -19.83 2.22
N VAL A 100 3.86 -18.90 3.05
CA VAL A 100 4.75 -17.81 2.57
C VAL A 100 6.07 -18.30 1.98
N GLN A 101 6.51 -19.50 2.35
CA GLN A 101 7.80 -20.06 1.91
C GLN A 101 7.74 -20.69 0.51
N ASP A 102 6.55 -20.80 -0.09
CA ASP A 102 6.36 -21.47 -1.37
C ASP A 102 5.66 -20.54 -2.37
N PRO A 103 6.36 -19.49 -2.87
CA PRO A 103 5.80 -18.54 -3.83
C PRO A 103 5.84 -19.11 -5.26
N GLN A 104 5.43 -20.37 -5.44
CA GLN A 104 5.44 -21.06 -6.73
C GLN A 104 4.08 -21.64 -7.09
N GLY A 105 3.92 -22.02 -8.35
CA GLY A 105 2.73 -22.65 -8.89
C GLY A 105 1.87 -21.69 -9.71
N ARG A 106 1.01 -22.28 -10.55
CA ARG A 106 0.27 -21.56 -11.59
C ARG A 106 -0.56 -20.38 -11.08
N PHE A 107 -1.13 -20.49 -9.88
CA PHE A 107 -1.91 -19.40 -9.28
C PHE A 107 -1.01 -18.22 -8.88
N ILE A 108 0.18 -18.47 -8.33
CA ILE A 108 1.11 -17.39 -7.99
C ILE A 108 1.72 -16.78 -9.24
N GLU A 109 2.07 -17.60 -10.22
CA GLU A 109 2.57 -17.14 -11.52
C GLU A 109 1.56 -16.19 -12.19
N SER A 110 0.26 -16.51 -12.15
CA SER A 110 -0.76 -15.61 -12.68
C SER A 110 -0.91 -14.32 -11.86
N LEU A 111 -0.72 -14.35 -10.54
CA LEU A 111 -0.64 -13.12 -9.74
C LEU A 111 0.62 -12.29 -10.05
N HIS A 112 1.75 -12.93 -10.39
CA HIS A 112 2.94 -12.21 -10.84
C HIS A 112 2.64 -11.46 -12.14
N GLU A 113 1.97 -12.10 -13.10
CA GLU A 113 1.52 -11.45 -14.34
C GLU A 113 0.61 -10.24 -14.06
N VAL A 114 -0.34 -10.40 -13.12
CA VAL A 114 -1.20 -9.28 -12.68
C VAL A 114 -0.39 -8.15 -12.08
N ALA A 115 0.54 -8.44 -11.17
CA ALA A 115 1.35 -7.45 -10.46
C ALA A 115 2.29 -6.68 -11.40
N MET A 116 2.88 -7.36 -12.40
CA MET A 116 3.79 -6.72 -13.36
C MET A 116 3.08 -6.00 -14.51
N SER A 117 1.77 -6.18 -14.68
CA SER A 117 1.03 -5.55 -15.77
C SER A 117 1.13 -4.02 -15.75
N SER A 118 1.28 -3.43 -16.93
CA SER A 118 1.30 -1.98 -17.13
C SER A 118 -0.10 -1.34 -17.15
N ARG A 119 -1.17 -2.13 -17.24
CA ARG A 119 -2.56 -1.67 -17.41
C ARG A 119 -3.55 -2.54 -16.63
N PRO A 120 -4.79 -2.08 -16.41
CA PRO A 120 -5.86 -2.95 -15.93
C PRO A 120 -6.02 -4.21 -16.80
N ILE A 121 -6.41 -5.31 -16.17
CA ILE A 121 -6.47 -6.65 -16.77
C ILE A 121 -7.88 -7.20 -16.61
N GLU A 122 -8.43 -7.80 -17.67
CA GLU A 122 -9.69 -8.51 -17.58
C GLU A 122 -9.52 -9.76 -16.71
N SER A 123 -10.32 -9.82 -15.64
CA SER A 123 -10.22 -10.84 -14.61
C SER A 123 -11.56 -11.50 -14.40
N ASP A 124 -11.55 -12.83 -14.40
CA ASP A 124 -12.68 -13.69 -14.08
C ASP A 124 -12.36 -14.50 -12.82
N LEU A 125 -13.10 -14.23 -11.75
CA LEU A 125 -13.02 -14.99 -10.51
C LEU A 125 -14.28 -15.83 -10.32
N GLN A 126 -14.07 -17.08 -9.91
CA GLN A 126 -15.12 -17.93 -9.35
C GLN A 126 -14.74 -18.28 -7.92
N PHE A 127 -15.70 -18.18 -7.01
CA PHE A 127 -15.52 -18.44 -5.59
C PHE A 127 -16.11 -19.80 -5.18
N LEU A 128 -15.62 -20.38 -4.08
CA LEU A 128 -16.18 -21.61 -3.51
C LEU A 128 -17.56 -21.38 -2.88
N LYS A 129 -17.74 -20.18 -2.33
CA LYS A 129 -18.98 -19.68 -1.73
C LYS A 129 -19.11 -18.22 -2.09
N THR A 130 -20.33 -17.71 -1.95
CA THR A 130 -20.63 -16.29 -2.05
C THR A 130 -19.67 -15.42 -1.22
N THR A 131 -19.26 -14.29 -1.77
CA THR A 131 -18.35 -13.38 -1.05
C THR A 131 -19.01 -12.83 0.21
N VAL A 132 -18.20 -12.62 1.24
CA VAL A 132 -18.67 -12.11 2.52
C VAL A 132 -18.23 -10.66 2.66
N PRO A 133 -19.15 -9.73 2.97
CA PRO A 133 -18.77 -8.37 3.29
C PRO A 133 -17.98 -8.35 4.60
N ILE A 134 -16.83 -7.68 4.63
CA ILE A 134 -16.09 -7.49 5.88
C ILE A 134 -16.81 -6.40 6.70
N THR A 135 -17.43 -6.74 7.83
CA THR A 135 -18.21 -5.76 8.59
C THR A 135 -17.39 -4.94 9.60
N THR A 136 -16.10 -5.22 9.74
CA THR A 136 -15.22 -4.59 10.73
C THR A 136 -14.13 -3.75 10.08
N ILE A 137 -14.12 -2.45 10.37
CA ILE A 137 -12.97 -1.57 10.15
C ILE A 137 -12.16 -1.62 11.45
N ASP A 138 -10.99 -2.26 11.43
CA ASP A 138 -9.97 -1.98 12.43
C ASP A 138 -9.41 -0.59 12.11
N GLY A 139 -9.41 0.33 13.09
CA GLY A 139 -9.03 1.74 12.88
C GLY A 139 -7.60 1.98 12.36
N GLU A 140 -6.82 0.92 12.17
CA GLU A 140 -5.45 0.91 11.65
C GLU A 140 -5.33 0.41 10.20
N SER A 141 -6.31 -0.32 9.67
CA SER A 141 -6.24 -0.85 8.30
C SER A 141 -7.19 -0.10 7.37
N ALA A 142 -6.77 0.07 6.11
CA ALA A 142 -7.64 0.65 5.10
C ALA A 142 -8.92 -0.19 4.95
N PRO A 143 -10.09 0.43 4.77
CA PRO A 143 -11.31 -0.29 4.42
C PRO A 143 -11.08 -1.12 3.15
N PHE A 144 -11.68 -2.30 3.03
CA PHE A 144 -11.48 -3.19 1.89
C PHE A 144 -12.77 -3.79 1.38
N GLY A 145 -12.92 -3.99 0.08
CA GLY A 145 -14.11 -4.66 -0.45
C GLY A 145 -14.31 -6.10 0.07
N PRO A 146 -15.46 -6.71 -0.25
CA PRO A 146 -15.83 -8.07 0.15
C PRO A 146 -14.76 -9.11 -0.17
N VAL A 147 -14.78 -10.22 0.59
CA VAL A 147 -13.79 -11.29 0.48
C VAL A 147 -14.46 -12.59 0.06
N GLY A 148 -13.87 -13.31 -0.90
CA GLY A 148 -14.29 -14.64 -1.30
C GLY A 148 -13.13 -15.61 -1.44
N GLU A 149 -13.32 -16.87 -1.04
CA GLU A 149 -12.32 -17.93 -1.27
C GLU A 149 -12.36 -18.37 -2.74
N ILE A 150 -11.23 -18.31 -3.43
CA ILE A 150 -11.14 -18.57 -4.87
C ILE A 150 -11.29 -20.06 -5.15
N LYS A 151 -12.19 -20.40 -6.06
CA LYS A 151 -12.28 -21.70 -6.74
C LYS A 151 -11.46 -21.71 -8.02
N SER A 152 -11.52 -20.64 -8.81
CA SER A 152 -10.70 -20.45 -10.01
C SER A 152 -10.52 -18.97 -10.32
N ALA A 153 -9.36 -18.59 -10.84
CA ALA A 153 -9.07 -17.25 -11.31
C ALA A 153 -8.47 -17.32 -12.72
N LYS A 154 -9.00 -16.52 -13.64
CA LYS A 154 -8.47 -16.36 -14.99
C LYS A 154 -8.21 -14.88 -15.23
N PHE A 155 -7.09 -14.61 -15.89
CA PHE A 155 -6.65 -13.26 -16.21
C PHE A 155 -6.33 -13.22 -17.70
N SER A 156 -6.74 -12.16 -18.39
CA SER A 156 -6.35 -11.93 -19.77
C SER A 156 -4.85 -11.61 -19.86
N SER A 157 -4.22 -11.94 -20.99
CA SER A 157 -2.85 -11.51 -21.25
C SER A 157 -2.77 -9.98 -21.41
N THR A 158 -1.67 -9.40 -20.94
CA THR A 158 -1.44 -7.96 -20.97
C THR A 158 0.05 -7.68 -21.16
N ARG A 159 0.37 -6.40 -21.40
CA ARG A 159 1.76 -5.97 -21.48
C ARG A 159 2.34 -5.78 -20.08
N SER A 160 3.38 -6.54 -19.78
CA SER A 160 4.19 -6.37 -18.57
C SER A 160 5.05 -5.11 -18.63
N GLU A 161 5.34 -4.57 -17.45
CA GLU A 161 6.28 -3.47 -17.29
C GLU A 161 7.71 -4.01 -17.38
N LYS A 162 8.45 -3.59 -18.42
CA LYS A 162 9.72 -4.21 -18.82
C LYS A 162 10.79 -4.17 -17.72
N SER A 163 10.79 -3.11 -16.90
CA SER A 163 11.72 -2.98 -15.78
C SER A 163 11.46 -4.03 -14.70
N ILE A 164 10.18 -4.27 -14.38
CA ILE A 164 9.74 -5.29 -13.43
C ILE A 164 10.01 -6.68 -13.97
N GLU A 165 9.67 -6.92 -15.24
CA GLU A 165 9.92 -8.20 -15.91
C GLU A 165 11.41 -8.57 -15.88
N ARG A 166 12.29 -7.62 -16.20
CA ARG A 166 13.74 -7.84 -16.14
C ARG A 166 14.23 -8.21 -14.74
N VAL A 167 13.73 -7.52 -13.71
CA VAL A 167 14.05 -7.82 -12.31
C VAL A 167 13.46 -9.17 -11.87
N TYR A 168 12.27 -9.51 -12.35
CA TYR A 168 11.60 -10.77 -12.05
C TYR A 168 12.35 -11.99 -12.62
N TYR A 169 12.95 -11.89 -13.80
CA TYR A 169 13.76 -12.98 -14.36
C TYR A 169 15.22 -13.00 -13.88
N ASP A 170 15.67 -11.99 -13.15
CA ASP A 170 16.98 -11.98 -12.52
C ASP A 170 16.93 -12.69 -11.15
N HIS A 171 17.26 -13.98 -11.16
CA HIS A 171 17.27 -14.82 -9.96
C HIS A 171 18.49 -14.57 -9.04
N ASP A 172 19.48 -13.80 -9.51
CA ASP A 172 20.69 -13.44 -8.77
C ASP A 172 20.67 -12.01 -8.22
N LEU A 173 19.59 -11.26 -8.46
CA LEU A 173 19.42 -9.95 -7.88
C LEU A 173 18.97 -10.06 -6.42
N ARG A 174 19.58 -9.30 -5.51
CA ARG A 174 19.12 -9.20 -4.13
C ARG A 174 17.82 -8.38 -4.09
N ALA A 175 16.94 -8.64 -3.12
CA ALA A 175 15.67 -7.93 -3.02
C ALA A 175 15.86 -6.41 -2.84
N GLN A 176 16.87 -6.01 -2.08
CA GLN A 176 17.24 -4.61 -1.89
C GLN A 176 17.63 -3.95 -3.22
N ASP A 177 18.55 -4.57 -3.97
CA ASP A 177 19.01 -4.06 -5.27
C ASP A 177 17.88 -4.01 -6.31
N ALA A 178 16.98 -5.00 -6.27
CA ALA A 178 15.78 -5.03 -7.10
C ALA A 178 14.85 -3.83 -6.82
N VAL A 179 14.54 -3.57 -5.55
CA VAL A 179 13.71 -2.42 -5.14
C VAL A 179 14.35 -1.11 -5.60
N LEU A 180 15.63 -0.90 -5.31
CA LEU A 180 16.34 0.33 -5.68
C LEU A 180 16.44 0.50 -7.21
N SER A 181 16.67 -0.57 -7.95
CA SER A 181 16.69 -0.55 -9.42
C SER A 181 15.35 -0.13 -10.02
N LEU A 182 14.23 -0.63 -9.48
CA LEU A 182 12.89 -0.24 -9.92
C LEU A 182 12.56 1.20 -9.55
N TYR A 183 12.85 1.60 -8.31
CA TYR A 183 12.66 2.96 -7.83
C TYR A 183 13.42 3.98 -8.67
N ASN A 184 14.72 3.74 -8.91
CA ASN A 184 15.58 4.62 -9.72
C ASN A 184 15.15 4.69 -11.20
N ARG A 185 14.34 3.73 -11.68
CA ARG A 185 13.74 3.75 -13.03
C ARG A 185 12.40 4.46 -13.08
N GLY A 186 11.94 5.04 -11.97
CA GLY A 186 10.68 5.78 -11.88
C GLY A 186 9.44 4.89 -11.80
N ILE A 187 9.58 3.63 -11.34
CA ILE A 187 8.42 2.78 -11.09
C ILE A 187 7.74 3.23 -9.80
N GLU A 188 6.42 3.44 -9.88
CA GLU A 188 5.56 3.81 -8.74
C GLU A 188 5.81 2.86 -7.54
N ILE A 189 6.02 3.43 -6.36
CA ILE A 189 6.41 2.70 -5.14
C ILE A 189 5.36 1.64 -4.79
N SER A 190 4.08 1.96 -4.91
CA SER A 190 2.97 1.03 -4.67
C SER A 190 3.05 -0.21 -5.58
N LYS A 191 3.54 -0.07 -6.81
CA LYS A 191 3.75 -1.19 -7.72
C LYS A 191 4.95 -2.05 -7.31
N ILE A 192 6.03 -1.42 -6.84
CA ILE A 192 7.19 -2.13 -6.26
C ILE A 192 6.76 -2.93 -5.04
N GLN A 193 5.99 -2.31 -4.13
CA GLN A 193 5.45 -2.94 -2.92
C GLN A 193 4.57 -4.16 -3.25
N LYS A 194 3.71 -4.07 -4.29
CA LYS A 194 2.90 -5.20 -4.77
C LYS A 194 3.77 -6.35 -5.27
N CYS A 195 4.75 -6.07 -6.12
CA CYS A 195 5.68 -7.07 -6.65
C CYS A 195 6.50 -7.74 -5.53
N PHE A 196 6.97 -6.94 -4.56
CA PHE A 196 7.68 -7.46 -3.39
C PHE A 196 6.76 -8.36 -2.54
N SER A 197 5.50 -7.97 -2.34
CA SER A 197 4.53 -8.68 -1.52
C SER A 197 4.21 -10.07 -2.06
N VAL A 198 4.04 -10.21 -3.38
CA VAL A 198 3.80 -11.51 -4.02
C VAL A 198 5.09 -12.32 -4.26
N GLY A 199 6.23 -11.88 -3.72
CA GLY A 199 7.46 -12.66 -3.74
C GLY A 199 8.20 -12.65 -5.08
N MET A 200 8.05 -11.60 -5.90
CA MET A 200 8.76 -11.50 -7.18
C MET A 200 10.22 -11.08 -7.06
N LEU A 201 10.64 -10.51 -5.93
CA LEU A 201 11.94 -9.84 -5.79
C LEU A 201 12.90 -10.61 -4.89
N GLY A 202 14.17 -10.69 -5.31
CA GLY A 202 15.26 -11.28 -4.54
C GLY A 202 15.65 -12.71 -4.94
N LYS A 203 16.74 -13.21 -4.31
CA LYS A 203 17.26 -14.58 -4.50
C LYS A 203 16.41 -15.64 -3.82
N LYS A 204 16.02 -15.37 -2.57
CA LYS A 204 15.19 -16.27 -1.73
C LYS A 204 13.80 -15.67 -1.64
N ARG A 205 13.05 -15.84 -2.72
CA ARG A 205 11.69 -15.32 -2.87
C ARG A 205 10.76 -15.99 -1.87
N LYS A 206 9.89 -15.19 -1.27
CA LYS A 206 8.84 -15.61 -0.35
C LYS A 206 7.69 -14.61 -0.44
N LEU A 207 6.48 -15.04 -0.15
CA LEU A 207 5.36 -14.11 0.01
C LEU A 207 5.60 -13.25 1.26
N VAL A 208 5.27 -11.98 1.16
CA VAL A 208 5.40 -11.01 2.26
C VAL A 208 4.05 -10.32 2.42
N PRO A 209 3.42 -10.39 3.61
CA PRO A 209 2.21 -9.64 3.90
C PRO A 209 2.32 -8.19 3.45
N THR A 210 1.29 -7.67 2.80
CA THR A 210 1.33 -6.36 2.12
C THR A 210 1.74 -5.24 3.08
N LYS A 211 1.27 -5.26 4.33
CA LYS A 211 1.69 -4.31 5.39
C LYS A 211 3.21 -4.30 5.58
N TRP A 212 3.85 -5.46 5.62
CA TRP A 212 5.30 -5.56 5.79
C TRP A 212 6.06 -5.24 4.51
N SER A 213 5.46 -5.53 3.34
CA SER A 213 6.03 -5.17 2.03
C SER A 213 6.13 -3.66 1.85
N ILE A 214 5.11 -2.92 2.28
CA ILE A 214 5.09 -1.45 2.31
C ILE A 214 6.27 -0.94 3.14
N THR A 215 6.30 -1.32 4.43
CA THR A 215 7.37 -0.92 5.36
C THR A 215 8.77 -1.29 4.85
N ALA A 216 8.96 -2.51 4.33
CA ALA A 216 10.26 -2.95 3.85
C ALA A 216 10.72 -2.17 2.61
N THR A 217 9.80 -1.86 1.69
CA THR A 217 10.13 -1.09 0.48
C THR A 217 10.54 0.33 0.87
N ASP A 218 9.76 0.98 1.73
CA ASP A 218 10.02 2.36 2.19
C ASP A 218 11.34 2.44 2.97
N ASP A 219 11.62 1.46 3.83
CA ASP A 219 12.88 1.37 4.58
C ASP A 219 14.09 1.18 3.66
N ILE A 220 14.00 0.30 2.66
CA ILE A 220 15.09 0.06 1.69
C ILE A 220 15.43 1.35 0.92
N ILE A 221 14.41 2.03 0.39
CA ILE A 221 14.61 3.22 -0.43
C ILE A 221 15.13 4.37 0.45
N SER A 222 14.48 4.63 1.58
CA SER A 222 14.86 5.72 2.48
C SER A 222 16.29 5.56 3.01
N LYS A 223 16.72 4.35 3.42
CA LYS A 223 18.12 4.12 3.83
C LYS A 223 19.13 4.42 2.72
N SER A 224 18.81 4.06 1.48
CA SER A 224 19.67 4.35 0.32
C SER A 224 19.77 5.85 0.04
N LEU A 225 18.69 6.61 0.23
CA LEU A 225 18.67 8.06 0.06
C LEU A 225 19.39 8.77 1.21
N VAL A 226 19.13 8.37 2.46
CA VAL A 226 19.82 8.91 3.64
C VAL A 226 21.32 8.74 3.53
N SER A 227 21.81 7.58 3.08
CA SER A 227 23.24 7.36 2.85
C SER A 227 23.85 8.35 1.86
N GLN A 228 23.10 8.83 0.86
CA GLN A 228 23.57 9.86 -0.07
C GLN A 228 23.50 11.26 0.55
N ILE A 229 22.46 11.55 1.32
CA ILE A 229 22.27 12.84 2.01
C ILE A 229 23.39 13.11 3.03
N LEU A 230 23.98 12.06 3.62
CA LEU A 230 25.13 12.20 4.51
C LEU A 230 26.38 12.79 3.83
N ASP A 231 26.44 12.81 2.49
CA ASP A 231 27.50 13.45 1.71
C ASP A 231 27.15 14.89 1.28
N PHE A 232 25.94 15.37 1.57
CA PHE A 232 25.46 16.70 1.16
C PHE A 232 25.88 17.81 2.12
N GLY A 233 25.50 19.04 1.78
CA GLY A 233 25.61 20.21 2.66
C GLY A 233 24.78 20.08 3.95
N LEU A 234 25.16 20.85 4.97
CA LEU A 234 24.39 20.90 6.22
C LEU A 234 23.08 21.66 6.02
N ILE A 235 22.02 21.18 6.68
CA ILE A 235 20.84 22.00 6.92
C ILE A 235 21.24 23.08 7.91
N ASP A 236 21.06 24.34 7.51
CA ASP A 236 21.49 25.54 8.24
C ASP A 236 20.55 25.95 9.38
N SER A 237 19.31 25.47 9.35
CA SER A 237 18.22 25.94 10.20
C SER A 237 17.19 24.85 10.47
N CYS A 238 16.49 24.95 11.60
CA CYS A 238 15.37 24.06 11.88
C CYS A 238 14.24 24.31 10.89
N ARG A 239 13.71 23.24 10.27
CA ARG A 239 12.59 23.32 9.32
C ARG A 239 11.45 22.47 9.84
N VAL A 240 10.25 23.05 9.90
CA VAL A 240 9.04 22.35 10.35
C VAL A 240 8.05 22.32 9.20
N PHE A 241 7.55 21.12 8.90
CA PHE A 241 6.50 20.88 7.92
C PHE A 241 5.31 20.29 8.65
N SER A 242 4.11 20.74 8.32
CA SER A 242 2.88 20.21 8.90
C SER A 242 1.89 19.88 7.79
N HIS A 243 1.17 18.77 7.97
CA HIS A 243 0.17 18.32 7.02
C HIS A 243 -1.01 17.70 7.74
N ASP A 244 -2.22 18.10 7.36
CA ASP A 244 -3.46 17.50 7.84
C ASP A 244 -4.04 16.64 6.73
N HIS A 245 -4.23 15.35 6.99
CA HIS A 245 -4.79 14.42 6.01
C HIS A 245 -5.68 13.37 6.66
N LEU A 246 -6.91 13.23 6.15
CA LEU A 246 -7.90 12.23 6.57
C LEU A 246 -8.20 12.22 8.08
N GLY A 247 -8.05 13.37 8.73
CA GLY A 247 -8.26 13.52 10.17
C GLY A 247 -7.02 13.22 11.03
N ASN A 248 -5.89 12.88 10.42
CA ASN A 248 -4.60 12.82 11.10
C ASN A 248 -3.82 14.11 10.85
N MET A 249 -3.06 14.53 11.86
CA MET A 249 -2.13 15.65 11.77
C MET A 249 -0.71 15.09 11.85
N PHE A 250 0.12 15.50 10.91
CA PHE A 250 1.51 15.09 10.80
C PHE A 250 2.40 16.33 10.95
N SER A 251 3.48 16.20 11.72
CA SER A 251 4.53 17.20 11.81
C SER A 251 5.89 16.55 11.56
N VAL A 252 6.67 17.12 10.64
CA VAL A 252 8.03 16.69 10.36
C VAL A 252 8.97 17.83 10.73
N ILE A 253 9.98 17.51 11.52
CA ILE A 253 10.96 18.46 12.02
C ILE A 253 12.33 18.01 11.51
N LEU A 254 13.03 18.89 10.79
CA LEU A 254 14.43 18.70 10.41
C LEU A 254 15.30 19.62 11.26
N PHE A 255 16.28 19.04 11.94
CA PHE A 255 17.21 19.78 12.77
C PHE A 255 18.47 20.19 11.98
N PRO A 256 19.21 21.23 12.41
CA PRO A 256 20.47 21.64 11.78
C PRO A 256 21.53 20.53 11.82
N HIS A 257 21.56 19.71 10.77
CA HIS A 257 22.52 18.64 10.55
C HIS A 257 22.43 18.17 9.09
N ARG A 258 23.20 17.14 8.69
CA ARG A 258 22.98 16.46 7.41
C ARG A 258 21.72 15.59 7.42
N TRP A 259 21.57 14.82 8.50
CA TRP A 259 20.41 13.97 8.74
C TRP A 259 20.15 13.87 10.25
N VAL A 260 19.14 14.61 10.70
CA VAL A 260 18.48 14.44 12.00
C VAL A 260 17.03 14.88 11.77
N TYR A 261 16.09 13.96 11.92
CA TYR A 261 14.68 14.29 11.73
C TYR A 261 13.80 13.64 12.78
N GLU A 262 12.66 14.26 13.02
CA GLU A 262 11.59 13.78 13.87
C GLU A 262 10.27 13.85 13.11
N MET A 263 9.42 12.85 13.32
CA MET A 263 8.05 12.78 12.84
C MET A 263 7.13 12.65 14.05
N GLN A 264 6.12 13.52 14.11
CA GLN A 264 5.04 13.46 15.09
C GLN A 264 3.72 13.21 14.36
N GLU A 265 2.92 12.28 14.88
CA GLU A 265 1.59 11.98 14.39
C GLU A 265 0.58 12.15 15.53
N ALA A 266 -0.51 12.86 15.23
CA ALA A 266 -1.71 12.85 16.04
C ALA A 266 -2.85 12.25 15.21
N TRP A 267 -3.51 11.24 15.75
CA TRP A 267 -4.63 10.55 15.12
C TRP A 267 -5.80 10.43 16.09
N HIS A 268 -7.00 10.23 15.56
CA HIS A 268 -8.14 9.99 16.41
C HIS A 268 -8.25 8.52 16.81
N ASP A 269 -8.47 8.29 18.10
CA ASP A 269 -8.72 6.97 18.67
C ASP A 269 -10.09 7.00 19.36
N GLY A 270 -11.14 6.78 18.56
CA GLY A 270 -12.53 6.93 19.00
C GLY A 270 -12.86 8.35 19.46
N ASN A 271 -13.04 8.50 20.78
CA ASN A 271 -13.36 9.78 21.43
C ASN A 271 -12.13 10.53 21.98
N SER A 272 -10.93 9.98 21.80
CA SER A 272 -9.66 10.58 22.22
C SER A 272 -8.75 10.87 21.03
N ILE A 273 -7.71 11.68 21.28
CA ILE A 273 -6.61 11.91 20.32
C ILE A 273 -5.42 11.07 20.80
N GLY A 274 -5.00 10.13 19.97
CA GLY A 274 -3.71 9.46 20.09
C GLY A 274 -2.60 10.37 19.58
N PHE A 275 -1.42 10.26 20.20
CA PHE A 275 -0.23 11.01 19.82
C PHE A 275 0.98 10.08 19.89
N GLY A 276 1.87 10.20 18.91
CA GLY A 276 3.12 9.48 18.86
C GLY A 276 4.19 10.27 18.11
N SER A 277 5.44 9.95 18.40
CA SER A 277 6.58 10.58 17.74
C SER A 277 7.75 9.61 17.65
N ASP A 278 8.49 9.66 16.55
CA ASP A 278 9.73 8.93 16.33
C ASP A 278 10.78 9.88 15.74
N SER A 279 12.04 9.69 16.13
CA SER A 279 13.16 10.48 15.62
C SER A 279 14.36 9.59 15.32
N GLU A 280 15.18 9.97 14.35
CA GLU A 280 16.49 9.35 14.15
C GLU A 280 17.58 10.36 13.75
N ASP A 281 18.81 9.98 14.01
CA ASP A 281 20.02 10.63 13.51
C ASP A 281 20.68 9.80 12.39
N ALA A 282 21.91 10.15 12.01
CA ALA A 282 22.69 9.46 10.98
C ALA A 282 22.94 7.96 11.26
N LYS A 283 22.76 7.48 12.49
CA LYS A 283 22.88 6.06 12.86
C LYS A 283 21.58 5.29 12.62
N GLY A 284 20.49 6.00 12.33
CA GLY A 284 19.14 5.46 12.22
C GLY A 284 18.44 5.32 13.57
N ILE A 285 17.18 4.91 13.54
CA ILE A 285 16.38 4.67 14.75
C ILE A 285 16.94 3.47 15.55
N ASP A 286 16.97 3.59 16.88
CA ASP A 286 17.51 2.59 17.80
C ASP A 286 16.41 1.77 18.52
N HIS A 287 15.14 2.04 18.21
CA HIS A 287 13.99 1.33 18.75
C HIS A 287 12.97 0.99 17.65
N PRO A 288 12.04 0.04 17.90
CA PRO A 288 10.88 -0.14 17.05
C PRO A 288 10.06 1.17 16.98
N PRO A 289 9.72 1.68 15.79
CA PRO A 289 8.98 2.93 15.65
C PRO A 289 7.63 2.91 16.38
N ALA A 290 7.39 3.90 17.24
CA ALA A 290 6.15 4.09 17.99
C ALA A 290 4.96 4.44 17.08
N ILE A 291 5.17 5.20 16.01
CA ILE A 291 4.16 5.52 14.98
C ILE A 291 4.18 4.52 13.80
N ALA A 292 4.81 3.35 14.01
CA ALA A 292 4.78 2.19 13.13
C ALA A 292 5.05 2.49 11.65
N GLY A 293 4.06 2.28 10.77
CA GLY A 293 4.23 2.47 9.32
C GLY A 293 4.40 3.93 8.91
N ALA A 294 3.82 4.87 9.67
CA ALA A 294 3.88 6.29 9.36
C ALA A 294 5.32 6.83 9.45
N TYR A 295 6.14 6.26 10.35
CA TYR A 295 7.57 6.53 10.44
C TYR A 295 8.28 6.29 9.10
N PHE A 296 8.14 5.09 8.53
CA PHE A 296 8.85 4.72 7.29
C PHE A 296 8.37 5.53 6.09
N ALA A 297 7.06 5.78 5.99
CA ALA A 297 6.47 6.61 4.94
C ALA A 297 6.98 8.06 5.02
N ALA A 298 7.00 8.65 6.22
CA ALA A 298 7.52 10.00 6.43
C ALA A 298 9.03 10.07 6.14
N LYS A 299 9.80 9.09 6.63
CA LYS A 299 11.24 8.98 6.36
C LYS A 299 11.55 9.03 4.87
N LEU A 300 10.80 8.25 4.08
CA LEU A 300 10.96 8.21 2.63
C LEU A 300 10.69 9.59 2.01
N GLY A 301 9.55 10.22 2.31
CA GLY A 301 9.24 11.54 1.76
C GLY A 301 10.24 12.63 2.15
N VAL A 302 10.76 12.60 3.38
CA VAL A 302 11.82 13.50 3.85
C VAL A 302 13.12 13.27 3.10
N ALA A 303 13.50 12.00 2.92
CA ALA A 303 14.71 11.64 2.21
C ALA A 303 14.63 12.03 0.72
N GLU A 304 13.48 11.85 0.06
CA GLU A 304 13.24 12.32 -1.31
C GLU A 304 13.38 13.84 -1.41
N TYR A 305 12.73 14.58 -0.52
CA TYR A 305 12.80 16.05 -0.47
C TYR A 305 14.23 16.58 -0.30
N LEU A 306 15.04 15.95 0.56
CA LEU A 306 16.42 16.36 0.76
C LEU A 306 17.34 15.92 -0.39
N ALA A 307 17.09 14.74 -0.98
CA ALA A 307 17.83 14.25 -2.14
C ALA A 307 17.74 15.21 -3.34
N GLU A 308 16.60 15.90 -3.51
CA GLU A 308 16.40 16.92 -4.53
C GLU A 308 17.13 18.25 -4.26
N LYS A 309 17.48 18.53 -3.00
CA LYS A 309 18.00 19.82 -2.52
C LYS A 309 19.50 19.85 -2.22
N LYS A 310 20.28 19.06 -2.97
CA LYS A 310 21.74 18.90 -2.88
C LYS A 310 22.53 20.06 -2.25
#